data_AF-A0A369B1D5-F1
#
_entry.id   AF-A0A369B1D5-F1
#
_cell.length_a   1.000
_cell.length_b   1.000
_cell.length_c   1.000
_cell.angle_alpha   90.00
_cell.angle_beta   90.00
_cell.angle_gamma   90.00
#
_symmetry.space_group_name_H-M   'P 1'
#
loop_
_entity.id
_entity.type
_entity.pdbx_description
1 polymer ?
#
loop_
_entity_poly.entity_id
_entity_poly.type
_entity_poly.pdbx_seq_one_letter_code
_entity_poly.pdbx_strand_id
1 'polypeptide(L)'
;MSLIINIIAIATTFASMLYFYYHSNLAKKTVLGQKVLAFTSQITMSAFILGLGVILIELNAFGLSRSKFVDHLLLYGAFVGLVNALSLWYFSRTLKED
;
A
#
# COMPACT_ATOMS: atom_id res chain seq x y z
N MET A 1 26.74 2.48 -2.58
CA MET A 1 25.74 3.10 -1.67
C MET A 1 26.12 2.69 -0.24
N SER A 2 26.35 3.63 0.68
CA SER A 2 26.94 3.32 2.00
C SER A 2 26.00 2.47 2.86
N LEU A 3 26.52 1.39 3.45
CA LEU A 3 25.77 0.43 4.29
C LEU A 3 25.06 1.12 5.46
N ILE A 4 25.62 2.22 5.95
CA ILE A 4 25.03 3.09 7.00
C ILE A 4 23.72 3.72 6.52
N ILE A 5 23.65 4.17 5.26
CA ILE A 5 22.43 4.78 4.69
C ILE A 5 21.30 3.75 4.63
N ASN A 6 21.62 2.50 4.26
CA ASN A 6 20.62 1.42 4.22
C ASN A 6 20.10 1.09 5.63
N ILE A 7 20.97 1.04 6.65
CA ILE A 7 20.55 0.79 8.03
C ILE A 7 19.63 1.90 8.54
N ILE A 8 19.98 3.17 8.30
CA ILE A 8 19.16 4.31 8.73
C ILE A 8 17.82 4.31 8.01
N ALA A 9 17.80 4.03 6.71
CA ALA A 9 16.57 3.95 5.93
C ALA A 9 15.65 2.85 6.47
N ILE A 10 16.18 1.64 6.71
CA ILE A 10 15.43 0.52 7.28
C ILE A 10 14.87 0.89 8.66
N ALA A 11 15.70 1.46 9.55
CA ALA A 11 15.27 1.86 10.88
C ALA A 11 14.13 2.91 10.83
N THR A 12 14.25 3.89 9.93
CA THR A 12 13.22 4.92 9.73
C THR A 12 11.92 4.30 9.21
N THR A 13 12.00 3.41 8.23
CA THR A 13 10.82 2.69 7.71
C THR A 13 10.12 1.89 8.81
N PHE A 14 10.87 1.13 9.61
CA PHE A 14 10.30 0.36 10.72
C PHE A 14 9.66 1.27 11.78
N ALA A 15 10.31 2.36 12.16
CA ALA A 15 9.76 3.32 13.11
C ALA A 15 8.46 3.95 12.60
N SER A 16 8.42 4.35 11.32
CA SER A 16 7.21 4.88 10.69
C SER A 16 6.09 3.84 10.62
N MET A 17 6.40 2.59 10.29
CA MET A 17 5.42 1.50 10.30
C MET A 17 4.81 1.28 11.69
N LEU A 18 5.65 1.23 12.73
CA LEU A 18 5.19 1.07 14.11
C LEU A 18 4.32 2.25 14.57
N TYR A 19 4.75 3.48 14.26
CA TYR A 19 4.01 4.69 14.57
C TYR A 19 2.62 4.69 13.91
N PHE A 20 2.58 4.37 12.61
CA PHE A 20 1.33 4.26 11.86
C PHE A 20 0.44 3.15 12.41
N TYR A 21 1.00 1.97 12.71
CA TYR A 21 0.25 0.85 13.25
C TYR A 21 -0.44 1.22 14.56
N TYR A 22 0.30 1.84 15.50
CA TYR A 22 -0.22 2.28 16.79
C TYR A 22 -1.39 3.27 16.63
N HIS A 23 -1.20 4.32 15.81
CA HIS A 23 -2.23 5.35 15.61
C HIS A 23 -3.44 4.81 14.85
N SER A 24 -3.24 3.94 13.85
CA SER A 24 -4.35 3.32 13.12
C SER A 24 -5.19 2.42 14.04
N ASN A 25 -4.57 1.66 14.95
CA ASN A 25 -5.31 0.81 15.89
C ASN A 25 -6.13 1.61 16.90
N LEU A 26 -5.66 2.79 17.30
CA LEU A 26 -6.46 3.71 18.12
C LEU A 26 -7.62 4.31 17.32
N ALA A 27 -7.37 4.74 16.07
CA ALA A 27 -8.38 5.33 15.20
C ALA A 27 -9.48 4.32 14.79
N LYS A 28 -9.16 3.03 14.65
CA LYS A 28 -10.14 1.96 14.34
C LYS A 28 -11.21 1.77 15.42
N LYS A 29 -11.05 2.36 16.61
CA LYS A 29 -12.04 2.26 17.70
C LYS A 29 -13.22 3.21 17.52
N THR A 30 -13.14 4.19 16.62
CA THR A 30 -14.23 5.13 16.33
C THR A 30 -14.79 4.88 14.94
N VAL A 31 -16.12 5.04 14.77
CA VAL A 31 -16.79 4.85 13.47
C VAL A 31 -16.24 5.81 12.41
N LEU A 32 -16.01 7.07 12.79
CA LEU A 32 -15.38 8.07 11.91
C LEU A 32 -13.96 7.63 11.49
N GLY A 33 -13.15 7.12 12.43
CA GLY A 33 -11.80 6.65 12.13
C GLY A 33 -11.79 5.43 11.21
N GLN A 34 -12.74 4.50 11.37
CA GLN A 34 -12.91 3.38 10.44
C GLN A 34 -13.28 3.85 9.02
N LYS A 35 -14.22 4.81 8.89
CA LYS A 35 -14.61 5.38 7.59
C LYS A 35 -13.44 6.08 6.90
N VAL A 36 -12.67 6.90 7.63
CA VAL A 36 -11.48 7.57 7.09
C VAL A 36 -10.43 6.56 6.64
N LEU A 37 -10.12 5.55 7.46
CA LEU A 37 -9.14 4.52 7.11
C LEU A 37 -9.56 3.71 5.88
N ALA A 38 -10.84 3.36 5.75
CA ALA A 38 -11.36 2.65 4.59
C ALA A 38 -11.28 3.51 3.31
N PHE A 39 -11.66 4.79 3.38
CA PHE A 39 -11.59 5.71 2.25
C PHE A 39 -10.15 5.98 1.81
N THR A 40 -9.25 6.23 2.76
CA THR A 40 -7.82 6.39 2.46
C THR A 40 -7.23 5.13 1.83
N SER A 41 -7.58 3.93 2.33
CA SER A 41 -7.14 2.66 1.73
C SER A 41 -7.57 2.54 0.26
N GLN A 42 -8.82 2.90 -0.05
CA GLN A 42 -9.32 2.90 -1.43
C GLN A 42 -8.58 3.91 -2.32
N ILE A 43 -8.35 5.14 -1.85
CA ILE A 43 -7.60 6.16 -2.61
C ILE A 43 -6.17 5.68 -2.89
N THR A 44 -5.48 5.16 -1.86
CA THR A 44 -4.10 4.68 -2.01
C THR A 44 -4.02 3.52 -3.00
N MET A 45 -4.98 2.60 -2.98
CA MET A 45 -5.05 1.52 -3.99
C MET A 45 -5.26 2.08 -5.40
N SER A 46 -6.20 2.99 -5.59
CA SER A 46 -6.49 3.58 -6.90
C SER A 46 -5.28 4.31 -7.47
N ALA A 47 -4.61 5.11 -6.64
CA ALA A 47 -3.37 5.79 -7.03
C ALA A 47 -2.24 4.80 -7.36
N PHE A 48 -2.13 3.72 -6.60
CA PHE A 48 -1.17 2.66 -6.86
C PHE A 48 -1.43 1.93 -8.19
N ILE A 49 -2.67 1.52 -8.49
CA ILE A 49 -3.03 0.88 -9.77
C ILE A 49 -2.74 1.82 -10.94
N LEU A 50 -3.08 3.10 -10.81
CA LEU A 50 -2.81 4.11 -11.84
C LEU A 50 -1.30 4.23 -12.10
N GLY A 51 -0.50 4.38 -11.03
CA GLY A 51 0.96 4.46 -11.15
C GLY A 51 1.58 3.20 -11.74
N LEU A 52 1.10 2.02 -11.32
CA LEU A 52 1.51 0.73 -11.88
C LEU A 52 1.19 0.65 -13.38
N GLY A 53 -0.01 1.07 -13.78
CA GLY A 53 -0.44 1.11 -15.17
C GLY A 53 0.44 2.01 -16.03
N VAL A 54 0.76 3.22 -15.54
CA VAL A 54 1.68 4.15 -16.22
C VAL A 54 3.05 3.52 -16.42
N ILE A 55 3.64 2.91 -15.39
CA ILE A 55 4.96 2.26 -15.48
C ILE A 55 4.93 1.12 -16.51
N LEU A 56 3.87 0.30 -16.51
CA LEU A 56 3.74 -0.81 -17.47
C LEU A 56 3.58 -0.30 -18.92
N ILE A 57 2.83 0.79 -19.13
CA ILE A 57 2.69 1.44 -20.44
C ILE A 57 4.05 1.97 -20.92
N GLU A 58 4.80 2.64 -20.05
CA GLU A 58 6.15 3.14 -20.38
C GLU A 58 7.10 2.00 -20.70
N LEU A 59 7.13 0.93 -19.91
CA LEU A 59 7.98 -0.24 -20.16
C LEU A 59 7.67 -0.90 -21.51
N ASN A 60 6.38 -1.00 -21.86
CA ASN A 60 5.95 -1.50 -23.16
C ASN A 60 6.36 -0.54 -24.30
N ALA A 61 6.17 0.77 -24.13
CA ALA A 61 6.51 1.78 -25.12
C ALA A 61 8.03 1.88 -25.38
N PHE A 62 8.86 1.70 -24.35
CA PHE A 62 10.32 1.73 -24.46
C PHE A 62 10.94 0.36 -24.78
N GLY A 63 10.15 -0.71 -24.96
CA GLY A 63 10.63 -2.05 -25.27
C GLY A 63 11.55 -2.65 -24.18
N LEU A 64 11.51 -2.10 -22.97
CA LEU A 64 12.38 -2.49 -21.86
C LEU A 64 11.82 -3.75 -21.19
N SER A 65 12.07 -4.92 -21.77
CA SER A 65 11.78 -6.22 -21.15
C SER A 65 12.80 -6.55 -20.05
N ARG A 66 12.91 -5.70 -19.01
CA ARG A 66 13.58 -6.13 -17.78
C ARG A 66 12.60 -7.03 -17.02
N SER A 67 12.47 -8.29 -17.46
CA SER A 67 11.50 -9.27 -16.93
C SER A 67 11.45 -9.25 -15.40
N LYS A 68 12.62 -9.24 -14.74
CA LYS A 68 12.71 -9.13 -13.28
C LYS A 68 12.08 -7.87 -12.69
N PHE A 69 12.21 -6.71 -13.34
CA PHE A 69 11.59 -5.47 -12.85
C PHE A 69 10.07 -5.53 -12.99
N VAL A 70 9.58 -5.98 -14.15
CA VAL A 70 8.14 -6.16 -14.40
C VAL A 70 7.54 -7.17 -13.41
N ASP A 71 8.20 -8.31 -13.21
CA ASP A 71 7.76 -9.35 -12.28
C ASP A 71 7.68 -8.81 -10.85
N HIS A 72 8.69 -8.08 -10.37
CA HIS A 72 8.66 -7.46 -9.02
C HIS A 72 7.54 -6.41 -8.90
N LEU A 73 7.30 -5.63 -9.96
CA LEU A 73 6.24 -4.64 -9.99
C LEU A 73 4.85 -5.30 -9.90
N LEU A 74 4.64 -6.38 -10.66
CA LEU A 74 3.41 -7.16 -10.67
C LEU A 74 3.20 -7.88 -9.33
N LEU A 75 4.25 -8.44 -8.74
CA LEU A 75 4.19 -9.09 -7.43
C LEU A 75 3.84 -8.09 -6.32
N TYR A 76 4.45 -6.90 -6.36
CA TYR A 76 4.10 -5.80 -5.47
C TYR A 76 2.65 -5.36 -5.66
N GLY A 77 2.19 -5.25 -6.91
CA GLY A 77 0.81 -4.90 -7.19
C GLY A 77 -0.22 -5.94 -6.75
N ALA A 78 0.08 -7.22 -6.92
CA ALA A 78 -0.73 -8.32 -6.40
C ALA A 78 -0.79 -8.29 -4.87
N PHE A 79 0.34 -8.03 -4.20
CA PHE A 79 0.39 -7.91 -2.74
C PHE A 79 -0.46 -6.74 -2.22
N VAL A 80 -0.30 -5.55 -2.80
CA VAL A 80 -1.09 -4.35 -2.43
C VAL A 80 -2.58 -4.59 -2.68
N GLY A 81 -2.94 -5.21 -3.81
CA GLY A 81 -4.32 -5.58 -4.13
C GLY A 81 -4.94 -6.56 -3.14
N LEU A 82 -4.19 -7.58 -2.72
CA LEU A 82 -4.63 -8.55 -1.73
C LEU A 82 -4.85 -7.89 -0.36
N VAL A 83 -3.92 -7.05 0.10
CA VAL A 83 -4.06 -6.31 1.37
C VAL A 83 -5.27 -5.38 1.34
N ASN A 84 -5.53 -4.71 0.21
CA ASN A 84 -6.70 -3.84 0.07
C ASN A 84 -8.02 -4.64 0.05
N ALA A 85 -8.07 -5.77 -0.66
CA ALA A 85 -9.24 -6.65 -0.68
C ALA A 85 -9.57 -7.18 0.73
N LEU A 86 -8.55 -7.61 1.48
CA LEU A 86 -8.69 -8.02 2.88
C LEU A 86 -9.14 -6.85 3.78
N SER A 87 -8.64 -5.64 3.54
CA SER A 87 -9.06 -4.45 4.29
C SER A 87 -10.52 -4.12 4.05
N LEU A 88 -10.98 -4.14 2.79
CA LEU A 88 -12.40 -3.95 2.44
C LEU A 88 -13.28 -5.02 3.06
N TRP A 89 -12.86 -6.30 3.02
CA TRP A 89 -13.60 -7.39 3.65
C TRP A 89 -13.68 -7.25 5.18
N TYR A 90 -12.59 -6.86 5.83
CA TYR A 90 -12.57 -6.61 7.27
C TYR A 90 -13.49 -5.43 7.63
N PHE A 91 -13.37 -4.30 6.93
CA PHE A 91 -14.17 -3.12 7.20
C PHE A 91 -15.65 -3.31 6.86
N SER A 92 -16.01 -4.06 5.80
CA SER A 92 -17.42 -4.35 5.49
C SER A 92 -18.11 -5.22 6.54
N ARG A 93 -17.37 -6.02 7.30
CA ARG A 93 -17.91 -6.82 8.42
C ARG A 93 -17.91 -6.09 9.77
N THR A 94 -17.05 -5.08 9.94
CA THR A 94 -16.86 -4.41 11.23
C THR A 94 -17.52 -3.03 11.32
N LEU A 95 -17.75 -2.36 10.19
CA LEU A 95 -18.62 -1.19 10.12
C LEU A 95 -20.08 -1.69 10.13
N LYS A 96 -20.77 -1.57 11.27
CA LYS A 96 -22.24 -1.62 11.28
C LYS A 96 -22.74 -0.33 10.63
N GLU A 97 -23.61 -0.47 9.63
CA GLU A 97 -24.35 0.66 9.07
C GLU A 97 -25.17 1.30 10.21
N ASP A 98 -24.95 2.61 10.42
CA ASP A 98 -25.92 3.48 11.10
C ASP A 98 -27.00 3.88 10.09
#